data_AF-A0A535GCX7-F1
#
_entry.id   AF-A0A535GCX7-F1
#
_cell.length_a   1.000
_cell.length_b   1.000
_cell.length_c   1.000
_cell.angle_alpha   90.00
_cell.angle_beta   90.00
_cell.angle_gamma   90.00
#
_symmetry.space_group_name_H-M   'P 1'
#
loop_
_entity.id
_entity.type
_entity.pdbx_description
1 polymer ?
#
loop_
_entity_poly.entity_id
_entity_poly.type
_entity_poly.pdbx_seq_one_letter_code
_entity_poly.pdbx_strand_id
1 'polypeptide(L)'
;MDVATATDRVVYDQGFYAVLDYEPEGIYLFAVGYADAPNSGLWRLDTQARSLQQIVSQQTVDYVGGGASWYGDLAPGDQPPASLSNPLGRAFFKDRLLRLDLKTHAVSPWFRRSGKEVRAIGVDGLGHPIVTVSSPTDAGTSTSEELWLVTGPELGNQIYAGPGSNSPGFVGFGTPLADSQRLWFGSKKGVYLYTPDKKFQMVSTAVGEVGGRCS
;
A
#
# COMPACT_ATOMS: atom_id res chain seq x y z
N MET A 1 -9.20 20.08 -8.88
CA MET A 1 -8.55 21.41 -8.97
C MET A 1 -7.49 21.39 -10.05
N ASP A 2 -7.68 22.18 -11.09
CA ASP A 2 -6.62 22.54 -12.01
C ASP A 2 -5.78 23.63 -11.32
N VAL A 3 -4.56 23.28 -10.92
CA VAL A 3 -3.67 24.17 -10.18
C VAL A 3 -3.26 25.38 -11.01
N ALA A 4 -3.18 25.25 -12.33
CA ALA A 4 -2.80 26.33 -13.22
C ALA A 4 -3.91 27.38 -13.37
N THR A 5 -5.17 26.95 -13.35
CA THR A 5 -6.32 27.86 -13.52
C THR A 5 -7.03 28.20 -12.21
N ALA A 6 -6.64 27.57 -11.09
CA ALA A 6 -7.33 27.62 -9.80
C ALA A 6 -8.82 27.29 -9.88
N THR A 7 -9.23 26.54 -10.92
CA THR A 7 -10.61 26.10 -11.09
C THR A 7 -10.79 24.68 -10.56
N ASP A 8 -11.94 24.41 -9.97
CA ASP A 8 -12.33 23.05 -9.61
C ASP A 8 -13.58 22.63 -10.39
N ARG A 9 -13.69 21.32 -10.64
CA ARG A 9 -14.83 20.75 -11.33
C ARG A 9 -15.12 19.36 -10.79
N VAL A 10 -16.41 19.05 -10.70
CA VAL A 10 -16.86 17.69 -10.44
C VAL A 10 -16.62 16.85 -11.70
N VAL A 11 -15.83 15.78 -11.56
CA VAL A 11 -15.54 14.84 -12.65
C VAL A 11 -16.41 13.58 -12.60
N TYR A 12 -16.98 13.28 -11.43
CA TYR A 12 -17.90 12.17 -11.17
C TYR A 12 -18.66 12.42 -9.86
N ASP A 13 -19.96 12.16 -9.82
CA ASP A 13 -20.85 12.46 -8.67
C ASP A 13 -21.77 11.30 -8.25
N GLN A 14 -21.58 10.12 -8.85
CA GLN A 14 -22.42 8.95 -8.57
C GLN A 14 -21.71 8.01 -7.60
N GLY A 15 -22.26 7.80 -6.40
CA GLY A 15 -21.71 6.87 -5.42
C GLY A 15 -20.64 7.48 -4.50
N PHE A 16 -20.03 6.63 -3.66
CA PHE A 16 -19.11 7.06 -2.60
C PHE A 16 -17.77 6.34 -2.70
N TYR A 17 -16.77 7.06 -3.21
CA TYR A 17 -15.46 6.53 -3.56
C TYR A 17 -14.36 7.36 -2.91
N ALA A 18 -13.23 6.71 -2.63
CA ALA A 18 -11.99 7.37 -2.24
C ALA A 18 -10.88 7.05 -3.25
N VAL A 19 -9.94 7.97 -3.40
CA VAL A 19 -8.83 7.86 -4.35
C VAL A 19 -7.72 6.98 -3.79
N LEU A 20 -7.27 6.02 -4.61
CA LEU A 20 -6.07 5.22 -4.37
C LEU A 20 -4.85 5.89 -5.00
N ASP A 21 -4.92 6.14 -6.30
CA ASP A 21 -3.82 6.76 -7.05
C ASP A 21 -4.30 7.41 -8.35
N TYR A 22 -3.41 8.22 -8.94
CA TYR A 22 -3.57 8.86 -10.24
C TYR A 22 -2.56 8.25 -11.21
N GLU A 23 -3.06 7.65 -12.29
CA GLU A 23 -2.23 7.05 -13.34
C GLU A 23 -2.59 7.65 -14.70
N PRO A 24 -1.72 7.53 -15.73
CA PRO A 24 -1.98 8.09 -17.05
C PRO A 24 -3.31 7.68 -17.69
N GLU A 25 -3.81 6.48 -17.37
CA GLU A 25 -5.07 5.93 -17.86
C GLU A 25 -6.31 6.36 -17.06
N GLY A 26 -6.16 7.00 -15.90
CA GLY A 26 -7.28 7.44 -15.09
C GLY A 26 -7.02 7.50 -13.58
N ILE A 27 -8.08 7.80 -12.83
CA ILE A 27 -8.04 7.85 -11.36
C ILE A 27 -8.49 6.49 -10.84
N TYR A 28 -7.66 5.84 -10.02
CA TYR A 28 -8.01 4.59 -9.37
C TYR A 28 -8.69 4.85 -8.03
N LEU A 29 -9.78 4.13 -7.81
CA LEU A 29 -10.69 4.34 -6.68
C LEU A 29 -11.01 3.01 -5.98
N PHE A 30 -11.38 3.09 -4.70
CA PHE A 30 -12.13 2.03 -4.01
C PHE A 30 -13.48 2.55 -3.50
N ALA A 31 -14.45 1.65 -3.34
CA ALA A 31 -15.73 1.98 -2.71
C ALA A 31 -15.53 2.00 -1.20
N VAL A 32 -15.88 3.14 -0.59
CA VAL A 32 -15.72 3.33 0.84
C VAL A 32 -16.73 2.47 1.57
N GLY A 33 -16.26 1.61 2.45
CA GLY A 33 -17.11 0.80 3.31
C GLY A 33 -17.93 1.68 4.26
N TYR A 34 -19.16 1.26 4.57
CA TYR A 34 -20.02 1.93 5.56
C TYR A 34 -20.20 1.03 6.78
N ALA A 35 -20.10 1.61 7.98
CA ALA A 35 -20.15 0.90 9.26
C ALA A 35 -19.13 -0.26 9.30
N ASP A 36 -19.59 -1.50 9.41
CA ASP A 36 -18.75 -2.70 9.59
C ASP A 36 -18.27 -3.31 8.27
N ALA A 37 -18.61 -2.72 7.12
CA ALA A 37 -18.15 -3.19 5.81
C ALA A 37 -16.73 -2.67 5.52
N PRO A 38 -15.80 -3.52 5.05
CA PRO A 38 -14.49 -3.06 4.62
C PRO A 38 -14.58 -2.25 3.33
N ASN A 39 -13.57 -1.42 3.09
CA ASN A 39 -13.31 -0.88 1.76
C ASN A 39 -13.13 -2.03 0.78
N SER A 40 -13.75 -1.94 -0.38
CA SER A 40 -13.80 -3.04 -1.33
C SER A 40 -13.72 -2.53 -2.75
N GLY A 41 -13.23 -3.40 -3.62
CA GLY A 41 -13.13 -3.26 -5.06
C GLY A 41 -12.05 -2.30 -5.56
N LEU A 42 -11.89 -2.30 -6.88
CA LEU A 42 -11.04 -1.39 -7.62
C LEU A 42 -11.84 -0.88 -8.81
N TRP A 43 -11.89 0.43 -8.96
CA TRP A 43 -12.49 1.09 -10.12
C TRP A 43 -11.46 2.02 -10.75
N ARG A 44 -11.61 2.23 -12.05
CA ARG A 44 -10.90 3.26 -12.80
C ARG A 44 -11.91 4.27 -13.31
N LEU A 45 -11.70 5.53 -12.95
CA LEU A 45 -12.44 6.66 -13.49
C LEU A 45 -11.66 7.26 -14.67
N ASP A 46 -12.27 7.18 -15.86
CA ASP A 46 -11.83 7.96 -17.01
C ASP A 46 -12.36 9.38 -16.88
N THR A 47 -11.46 10.35 -16.71
CA THR A 47 -11.83 11.75 -16.49
C THR A 47 -12.26 12.48 -17.77
N GLN A 48 -11.92 11.96 -18.95
CA GLN A 48 -12.34 12.51 -20.23
C GLN A 48 -13.74 11.99 -20.60
N ALA A 49 -13.93 10.68 -20.51
CA ALA A 49 -15.22 10.04 -20.79
C ALA A 49 -16.22 10.18 -19.63
N ARG A 50 -15.75 10.58 -18.43
CA ARG A 50 -16.54 10.63 -17.18
C ARG A 50 -17.23 9.31 -16.86
N SER A 51 -16.54 8.21 -17.16
CA SER A 51 -17.06 6.86 -16.98
C SER A 51 -16.29 6.13 -15.90
N LEU A 52 -17.02 5.37 -15.09
CA LEU A 52 -16.45 4.55 -14.03
C LEU A 52 -16.49 3.08 -14.45
N GLN A 53 -15.33 2.44 -14.47
CA GLN A 53 -15.20 1.03 -14.80
C GLN A 53 -14.74 0.25 -13.57
N GLN A 54 -15.50 -0.77 -13.16
CA GLN A 54 -15.06 -1.70 -12.13
C GLN A 54 -14.06 -2.70 -12.72
N ILE A 55 -12.94 -2.92 -12.02
CA ILE A 55 -11.89 -3.88 -12.38
C ILE A 55 -11.99 -5.12 -11.48
N VAL A 56 -12.07 -4.92 -10.16
CA VAL A 56 -12.38 -5.98 -9.18
C VAL A 56 -13.46 -5.51 -8.21
N SER A 57 -14.27 -6.44 -7.71
CA SER A 57 -15.48 -6.10 -6.94
C SER A 57 -15.37 -6.23 -5.43
N GLN A 58 -14.58 -7.18 -4.93
CA GLN A 58 -14.60 -7.56 -3.50
C GLN A 58 -13.26 -7.43 -2.77
N GLN A 59 -12.18 -7.13 -3.49
CA GLN A 59 -10.84 -7.07 -2.87
C GLN A 59 -10.61 -5.73 -2.19
N THR A 60 -10.00 -5.75 -0.99
CA THR A 60 -9.47 -4.53 -0.36
C THR A 60 -8.11 -4.25 -0.97
N VAL A 61 -8.01 -3.20 -1.79
CA VAL A 61 -6.77 -2.81 -2.44
C VAL A 61 -5.89 -2.02 -1.49
N ASP A 62 -4.62 -2.42 -1.40
CA ASP A 62 -3.63 -1.73 -0.57
C ASP A 62 -2.99 -0.56 -1.30
N TYR A 63 -2.61 -0.80 -2.56
CA TYR A 63 -1.89 0.18 -3.37
C TYR A 63 -2.11 -0.05 -4.87
N VAL A 64 -2.02 1.01 -5.67
CA VAL A 64 -1.97 0.95 -7.14
C VAL A 64 -0.71 1.66 -7.58
N GLY A 65 0.06 1.04 -8.48
CA GLY A 65 1.27 1.64 -9.03
C GLY A 65 2.12 0.63 -9.78
N GLY A 66 3.01 1.12 -10.66
CA GLY A 66 3.89 0.26 -11.45
C GLY A 66 3.12 -0.63 -12.45
N GLY A 67 1.95 -0.17 -12.91
CA GLY A 67 1.07 -0.93 -13.81
C GLY A 67 0.34 -2.10 -13.15
N ALA A 68 0.27 -2.12 -11.82
CA ALA A 68 -0.41 -3.15 -11.05
C ALA A 68 -1.25 -2.58 -9.91
N SER A 69 -2.24 -3.36 -9.47
CA SER A 69 -2.86 -3.23 -8.16
C SER A 69 -2.32 -4.31 -7.23
N TRP A 70 -2.10 -3.93 -5.98
CA TRP A 70 -1.54 -4.76 -4.92
C TRP A 70 -2.55 -4.92 -3.80
N TYR A 71 -2.78 -6.17 -3.38
CA TYR A 71 -3.65 -6.48 -2.25
C TYR A 71 -3.24 -7.79 -1.59
N GLY A 72 -3.60 -7.93 -0.31
CA GLY A 72 -3.32 -9.12 0.47
C GLY A 72 -4.39 -10.21 0.36
N ASP A 73 -3.98 -11.47 0.52
CA ASP A 73 -4.84 -12.59 0.93
C ASP A 73 -4.17 -13.44 2.02
N LEU A 74 -4.93 -14.41 2.56
CA LEU A 74 -4.35 -15.48 3.37
C LEU A 74 -4.00 -16.62 2.41
N ALA A 75 -2.73 -17.02 2.38
CA ALA A 75 -2.28 -18.07 1.51
C ALA A 75 -3.04 -19.39 1.79
N PRO A 76 -3.35 -20.19 0.75
CA PRO A 76 -4.02 -21.48 0.92
C PRO A 76 -3.26 -22.39 1.90
N GLY A 77 -3.97 -22.86 2.93
CA GLY A 77 -3.42 -23.73 3.98
C GLY A 77 -2.91 -22.98 5.21
N ASP A 78 -2.74 -21.66 5.13
CA ASP A 78 -2.29 -20.87 6.28
C ASP A 78 -3.43 -20.53 7.23
N GLN A 79 -3.05 -20.17 8.44
CA GLN A 79 -3.94 -19.72 9.49
C GLN A 79 -3.43 -18.40 10.06
N PRO A 80 -4.31 -17.47 10.46
CA PRO A 80 -3.90 -16.31 11.23
C PRO A 80 -3.15 -16.73 12.49
N PRO A 81 -2.11 -15.98 12.91
CA PRO A 81 -1.30 -16.31 14.07
C PRO A 81 -2.16 -16.43 15.33
N ALA A 82 -1.71 -17.24 16.29
CA ALA A 82 -2.41 -17.43 17.56
C ALA A 82 -2.47 -16.16 18.43
N SER A 83 -1.63 -15.16 18.15
CA SER A 83 -1.69 -13.83 18.76
C SER A 83 -2.93 -13.02 18.37
N LEU A 84 -3.66 -13.48 17.34
CA LEU A 84 -4.96 -12.94 16.95
C LEU A 84 -6.06 -13.89 17.42
N SER A 85 -6.69 -13.55 18.55
CA SER A 85 -7.86 -14.24 19.09
C SER A 85 -9.18 -13.60 18.66
N ASN A 86 -9.17 -12.30 18.32
CA ASN A 86 -10.38 -11.59 17.95
C ASN A 86 -10.87 -12.01 16.54
N PRO A 87 -12.18 -12.22 16.30
CA PRO A 87 -12.67 -12.72 15.01
C PRO A 87 -12.38 -11.79 13.81
N LEU A 88 -12.45 -10.47 14.00
CA LEU A 88 -12.28 -9.51 12.91
C LEU A 88 -10.83 -9.47 12.40
N GLY A 89 -9.86 -9.34 13.31
CA GLY A 89 -8.44 -9.40 13.01
C GLY A 89 -8.04 -10.71 12.35
N ARG A 90 -8.63 -11.84 12.76
CA ARG A 90 -8.44 -13.12 12.06
C ARG A 90 -9.02 -13.11 10.63
N ALA A 91 -10.19 -12.52 10.42
CA ALA A 91 -10.83 -12.46 9.09
C ALA A 91 -10.07 -11.55 8.10
N PHE A 92 -9.50 -10.46 8.61
CA PHE A 92 -8.77 -9.48 7.81
C PHE A 92 -7.27 -9.74 7.72
N PHE A 93 -6.72 -10.71 8.47
CA PHE A 93 -5.32 -11.08 8.33
C PHE A 93 -4.98 -11.56 6.91
N LYS A 94 -3.86 -11.06 6.38
CA LYS A 94 -3.31 -11.39 5.06
C LYS A 94 -1.81 -11.60 5.18
N ASP A 95 -1.30 -12.77 4.81
CA ASP A 95 0.14 -13.10 4.90
C ASP A 95 0.83 -13.13 3.53
N ARG A 96 0.06 -12.93 2.46
CA ARG A 96 0.53 -12.99 1.09
C ARG A 96 0.04 -11.79 0.30
N LEU A 97 0.96 -11.17 -0.43
CA LEU A 97 0.71 -10.13 -1.40
C LEU A 97 0.43 -10.73 -2.78
N LEU A 98 -0.65 -10.25 -3.40
CA LEU A 98 -1.04 -10.55 -4.77
C LEU A 98 -0.79 -9.34 -5.67
N ARG A 99 -0.40 -9.62 -6.92
CA ARG A 99 -0.28 -8.65 -8.00
C ARG A 99 -1.45 -8.84 -8.97
N LEU A 100 -2.26 -7.81 -9.16
CA LEU A 100 -3.22 -7.72 -10.27
C LEU A 100 -2.62 -6.84 -11.36
N ASP A 101 -2.35 -7.42 -12.52
CA ASP A 101 -1.90 -6.68 -13.69
C ASP A 101 -3.04 -5.81 -14.26
N LEU A 102 -2.86 -4.49 -14.32
CA LEU A 102 -3.95 -3.58 -14.69
C LEU A 102 -4.33 -3.63 -16.18
N LYS A 103 -3.47 -4.19 -17.04
CA LYS A 103 -3.75 -4.30 -18.48
C LYS A 103 -4.45 -5.61 -18.81
N THR A 104 -3.97 -6.70 -18.23
CA THR A 104 -4.46 -8.06 -18.53
C THR A 104 -5.48 -8.59 -17.53
N HIS A 105 -5.59 -7.93 -16.37
CA HIS A 105 -6.37 -8.38 -15.21
C HIS A 105 -5.94 -9.74 -14.66
N ALA A 106 -4.74 -10.21 -15.00
CA ALA A 106 -4.17 -11.42 -14.45
C ALA A 106 -3.75 -11.19 -12.99
N VAL A 107 -4.12 -12.12 -12.11
CA VAL A 107 -3.74 -12.13 -10.70
C VAL A 107 -2.66 -13.18 -10.48
N SER A 108 -1.56 -12.81 -9.83
CA SER A 108 -0.51 -13.75 -9.43
C SER A 108 -0.06 -13.52 -7.98
N PRO A 109 0.33 -14.58 -7.24
CA PRO A 109 1.02 -14.41 -5.98
C PRO A 109 2.39 -13.75 -6.21
N TRP A 110 2.78 -12.87 -5.30
CA TRP A 110 4.00 -12.08 -5.46
C TRP A 110 4.96 -12.17 -4.29
N PHE A 111 4.47 -12.13 -3.06
CA PHE A 111 5.34 -12.18 -1.88
C PHE A 111 4.58 -12.73 -0.69
N ARG A 112 5.23 -13.51 0.17
CA ARG A 112 4.58 -14.10 1.32
C ARG A 112 5.47 -14.13 2.56
N ARG A 113 4.86 -13.95 3.74
CA ARG A 113 5.49 -14.15 5.05
C ARG A 113 4.52 -14.80 6.01
N SER A 114 4.59 -16.13 6.10
CA SER A 114 3.71 -16.91 6.96
C SER A 114 3.73 -16.42 8.41
N GLY A 115 2.54 -16.26 8.99
CA GLY A 115 2.34 -15.77 10.36
C GLY A 115 2.61 -14.28 10.57
N LYS A 116 2.90 -13.51 9.51
CA LYS A 116 3.04 -12.05 9.52
C LYS A 116 2.00 -11.42 8.62
N GLU A 117 1.55 -10.23 8.96
CA GLU A 117 0.68 -9.46 8.07
C GLU A 117 1.54 -8.78 7.00
N VAL A 118 1.11 -8.86 5.74
CA VAL A 118 1.82 -8.35 4.57
C VAL A 118 0.95 -7.33 3.85
N ARG A 119 1.48 -6.12 3.67
CA ARG A 119 0.74 -5.02 3.02
C ARG A 119 1.65 -4.21 2.10
N ALA A 120 1.20 -3.91 0.88
CA ALA A 120 1.89 -2.96 0.01
C ALA A 120 1.62 -1.53 0.47
N ILE A 121 2.65 -0.68 0.49
CA ILE A 121 2.52 0.75 0.86
C ILE A 121 2.97 1.71 -0.24
N GLY A 122 3.60 1.19 -1.30
CA GLY A 122 4.05 1.98 -2.45
C GLY A 122 4.82 1.14 -3.45
N VAL A 123 5.43 1.79 -4.44
CA VAL A 123 6.34 1.17 -5.43
C VAL A 123 7.64 1.98 -5.58
N ASP A 124 8.70 1.33 -6.04
CA ASP A 124 9.93 2.01 -6.44
C ASP A 124 9.83 2.64 -7.84
N GLY A 125 10.90 3.31 -8.29
CA GLY A 125 10.95 3.93 -9.62
C GLY A 125 10.89 2.95 -10.80
N LEU A 126 10.96 1.64 -10.55
CA LEU A 126 10.84 0.55 -11.52
C LEU A 126 9.51 -0.20 -11.41
N GLY A 127 8.63 0.20 -10.49
CA GLY A 127 7.33 -0.43 -10.25
C GLY A 127 7.37 -1.65 -9.33
N HIS A 128 8.48 -1.90 -8.62
CA HIS A 128 8.57 -2.96 -7.62
C HIS A 128 7.86 -2.54 -6.33
N PRO A 129 7.01 -3.39 -5.73
CA PRO A 129 6.30 -3.04 -4.51
C PRO A 129 7.22 -2.90 -3.30
N ILE A 130 6.90 -1.89 -2.50
CA ILE A 130 7.41 -1.69 -1.14
C ILE A 130 6.36 -2.20 -0.17
N VAL A 131 6.78 -3.10 0.72
CA VAL A 131 5.88 -3.92 1.52
C VAL A 131 6.22 -3.78 3.00
N THR A 132 5.21 -3.51 3.83
CA THR A 132 5.32 -3.66 5.28
C THR A 132 5.00 -5.08 5.67
N VAL A 133 5.81 -5.63 6.58
CA VAL A 133 5.58 -6.95 7.18
C VAL A 133 5.51 -6.77 8.69
N SER A 134 4.37 -7.09 9.30
CA SER A 134 4.13 -6.84 10.73
C SER A 134 3.79 -8.11 11.50
N SER A 135 4.05 -8.08 12.81
CA SER A 135 3.57 -9.12 13.74
C SER A 135 2.32 -8.60 14.47
N PRO A 136 1.10 -8.87 13.97
CA PRO A 136 -0.10 -8.23 14.49
C PRO A 136 -0.53 -8.80 15.86
N THR A 137 -1.28 -7.98 16.59
CA THR A 137 -1.86 -8.26 17.91
C THR A 137 -3.35 -7.94 17.90
N ASP A 138 -4.10 -8.50 18.85
CA ASP A 138 -5.54 -8.26 18.98
C ASP A 138 -5.93 -6.79 19.21
N ALA A 139 -5.00 -5.97 19.69
CA ALA A 139 -5.22 -4.54 19.92
C ALA A 139 -5.16 -3.70 18.62
N GLY A 140 -5.04 -4.32 17.45
CA GLY A 140 -4.82 -3.61 16.18
C GLY A 140 -3.43 -2.95 16.11
N THR A 141 -2.47 -3.47 16.89
CA THR A 141 -1.07 -3.01 16.91
C THR A 141 -0.14 -4.15 16.50
N SER A 142 1.15 -3.87 16.38
CA SER A 142 2.18 -4.83 15.99
C SER A 142 3.31 -4.88 17.02
N THR A 143 3.93 -6.06 17.20
CA THR A 143 5.12 -6.23 18.07
C THR A 143 6.44 -6.03 17.33
N SER A 144 6.44 -6.23 16.01
CA SER A 144 7.57 -5.97 15.12
C SER A 144 7.07 -5.45 13.77
N GLU A 145 7.91 -4.68 13.11
CA GLU A 145 7.65 -4.11 11.79
C GLU A 145 8.91 -4.22 10.93
N GLU A 146 8.71 -4.62 9.68
CA GLU A 146 9.76 -4.75 8.68
C GLU A 146 9.32 -4.03 7.41
N LEU A 147 10.30 -3.57 6.64
CA LEU A 147 10.07 -2.98 5.32
C LEU A 147 10.86 -3.77 4.29
N TRP A 148 10.20 -4.10 3.18
CA TRP A 148 10.74 -4.95 2.12
C TRP A 148 10.62 -4.27 0.76
N LEU A 149 11.69 -4.32 -0.01
CA LEU A 149 11.67 -4.04 -1.45
C LEU A 149 11.57 -5.39 -2.19
N VAL A 150 10.45 -5.64 -2.86
CA VAL A 150 10.18 -6.93 -3.51
C VAL A 150 10.29 -6.79 -5.02
N THR A 151 11.38 -7.30 -5.59
CA THR A 151 11.75 -7.10 -7.01
C THR A 151 11.25 -8.20 -7.94
N GLY A 152 10.53 -9.20 -7.42
CA GLY A 152 9.94 -10.27 -8.21
C GLY A 152 9.17 -11.27 -7.34
N PRO A 153 8.53 -12.28 -7.95
CA PRO A 153 7.80 -13.31 -7.22
C PRO A 153 8.68 -14.02 -6.20
N GLU A 154 8.34 -13.92 -4.92
CA GLU A 154 9.08 -14.43 -3.77
C GLU A 154 10.51 -13.88 -3.63
N LEU A 155 10.85 -12.80 -4.34
CA LEU A 155 12.16 -12.16 -4.31
C LEU A 155 12.09 -10.81 -3.59
N GLY A 156 12.35 -10.82 -2.29
CA GLY A 156 12.35 -9.63 -1.44
C GLY A 156 13.69 -9.36 -0.75
N ASN A 157 14.03 -8.08 -0.60
CA ASN A 157 15.13 -7.61 0.24
C ASN A 157 14.56 -6.82 1.42
N GLN A 158 14.86 -7.25 2.65
CA GLN A 158 14.56 -6.47 3.85
C GLN A 158 15.42 -5.21 3.88
N ILE A 159 14.80 -4.05 3.91
CA ILE A 159 15.49 -2.75 3.98
C ILE A 159 15.39 -2.11 5.36
N TYR A 160 14.46 -2.56 6.19
CA TYR A 160 14.35 -2.17 7.61
C TYR A 160 13.73 -3.31 8.43
N ALA A 161 14.16 -3.43 9.69
CA ALA A 161 13.43 -4.15 10.73
C ALA A 161 13.57 -3.42 12.06
N GLY A 162 12.49 -3.41 12.83
CA GLY A 162 12.49 -2.76 14.13
C GLY A 162 11.24 -3.07 14.95
N PRO A 163 11.04 -2.33 16.04
CA PRO A 163 9.93 -2.56 16.94
C PRO A 163 8.60 -2.17 16.28
N GLY A 164 7.54 -2.90 16.63
CA GLY A 164 6.21 -2.65 16.10
C GLY A 164 5.48 -1.49 16.77
N SER A 165 4.27 -1.21 16.30
CA SER A 165 3.46 -0.04 16.68
C SER A 165 3.08 0.03 18.17
N ASN A 166 3.25 -1.04 18.93
CA ASN A 166 3.08 -1.06 20.38
C ASN A 166 4.29 -0.53 21.18
N SER A 167 5.37 -0.13 20.52
CA SER A 167 6.62 0.31 21.14
C SER A 167 6.89 1.81 20.95
N PRO A 168 7.46 2.51 21.94
CA PRO A 168 7.95 3.88 21.78
C PRO A 168 8.99 4.04 20.66
N GLY A 169 9.68 2.96 20.30
CA GLY A 169 10.68 2.93 19.23
C GLY A 169 10.10 2.76 17.82
N PHE A 170 8.78 2.61 17.66
CA PHE A 170 8.14 2.42 16.36
C PHE A 170 8.42 3.60 15.41
N VAL A 171 8.92 3.28 14.22
CA VAL A 171 9.21 4.28 13.18
C VAL A 171 7.97 4.64 12.37
N GLY A 172 7.19 3.64 11.93
CA GLY A 172 5.94 3.81 11.19
C GLY A 172 6.09 4.57 9.88
N PHE A 173 6.53 3.88 8.83
CA PHE A 173 6.71 4.46 7.50
C PHE A 173 5.38 4.67 6.77
N GLY A 174 5.25 5.84 6.14
CA GLY A 174 4.19 6.14 5.17
C GLY A 174 4.55 5.67 3.76
N THR A 175 3.69 6.02 2.80
CA THR A 175 3.89 5.69 1.38
C THR A 175 5.20 6.28 0.86
N PRO A 176 6.11 5.47 0.29
CA PRO A 176 7.35 5.98 -0.24
C PRO A 176 7.14 6.87 -1.46
N LEU A 177 8.03 7.84 -1.61
CA LEU A 177 8.21 8.56 -2.87
C LEU A 177 9.50 8.11 -3.55
N ALA A 178 9.36 7.54 -4.74
CA ALA A 178 10.50 7.26 -5.59
C ALA A 178 11.00 8.53 -6.29
N ASP A 179 12.32 8.74 -6.27
CA ASP A 179 13.01 9.58 -7.25
C ASP A 179 13.83 8.69 -8.22
N SER A 180 14.72 9.28 -9.03
CA SER A 180 15.43 8.56 -10.09
C SER A 180 16.08 7.25 -9.64
N GLN A 181 16.60 7.18 -8.41
CA GLN A 181 17.25 5.98 -7.89
C GLN A 181 17.08 5.77 -6.37
N ARG A 182 16.29 6.60 -5.70
CA ARG A 182 16.15 6.58 -4.23
C ARG A 182 14.69 6.51 -3.84
N LEU A 183 14.44 6.04 -2.63
CA LEU A 183 13.11 6.03 -2.01
C LEU A 183 13.14 6.90 -0.77
N TRP A 184 12.23 7.86 -0.71
CA TRP A 184 12.02 8.71 0.44
C TRP A 184 10.83 8.22 1.23
N PHE A 185 10.97 8.15 2.55
CA PHE A 185 9.91 7.71 3.43
C PHE A 185 9.62 8.79 4.47
N GLY A 186 8.37 9.24 4.51
CA GLY A 186 7.82 9.87 5.69
C GLY A 186 7.66 8.85 6.80
N SER A 187 7.78 9.27 8.05
CA SER A 187 7.53 8.38 9.19
C SER A 187 7.17 9.16 10.45
N LYS A 188 6.72 8.45 11.49
CA LYS A 188 6.46 9.01 12.82
C LYS A 188 7.73 9.47 13.55
N LYS A 189 8.93 9.19 13.03
CA LYS A 189 10.22 9.53 13.66
C LYS A 189 11.08 10.48 12.84
N GLY A 190 10.69 10.77 11.61
CA GLY A 190 11.50 11.58 10.71
C GLY A 190 11.35 11.19 9.25
N VAL A 191 12.24 11.71 8.42
CA VAL A 191 12.34 11.36 7.01
C VAL A 191 13.52 10.42 6.81
N TYR A 192 13.29 9.35 6.05
CA TYR A 192 14.30 8.35 5.73
C TYR A 192 14.55 8.29 4.23
N LEU A 193 15.78 7.93 3.87
CA LEU A 193 16.22 7.73 2.50
C LEU A 193 16.77 6.32 2.34
N TYR A 194 16.26 5.59 1.35
CA TYR A 194 16.86 4.36 0.85
C TYR A 194 17.60 4.63 -0.46
N THR A 195 18.86 4.23 -0.55
CA THR A 195 19.76 4.54 -1.67
C THR A 195 20.17 3.28 -2.46
N PRO A 196 20.70 3.43 -3.70
CA PRO A 196 21.13 2.30 -4.54
C PRO A 196 22.20 1.40 -3.92
N ASP A 197 23.04 1.95 -3.04
CA ASP A 197 24.02 1.19 -2.26
C ASP A 197 23.40 0.44 -1.06
N LYS A 198 22.07 0.29 -1.07
CA LYS A 198 21.25 -0.44 -0.08
C LYS A 198 21.36 0.12 1.33
N LYS A 199 21.67 1.40 1.47
CA LYS A 199 21.66 2.07 2.77
C LYS A 199 20.30 2.66 3.06
N PHE A 200 19.87 2.48 4.30
CA PHE A 200 18.66 3.09 4.83
C PHE A 200 19.07 4.07 5.93
N GLN A 201 18.86 5.36 5.71
CA GLN A 201 19.38 6.42 6.57
C GLN A 201 18.29 7.42 6.94
N MET A 202 18.29 7.86 8.19
CA MET A 202 17.48 9.01 8.61
C MET A 202 18.17 10.29 8.14
N VAL A 203 17.45 11.13 7.41
CA VAL A 203 17.98 12.38 6.83
C VAL A 203 17.37 13.62 7.49
N SER A 204 16.28 13.45 8.23
CA SER A 204 15.67 14.51 9.04
C SER A 204 14.92 13.90 10.22
N THR A 205 14.92 14.57 11.37
CA THR A 205 14.07 14.22 12.52
C THR A 205 12.71 14.93 12.48
N ALA A 206 12.48 15.80 11.48
CA ALA A 206 11.18 16.42 11.28
C ALA A 206 10.18 15.35 10.81
N VAL A 207 9.07 15.24 11.53
CA VAL A 207 7.97 14.32 11.20
C VAL A 207 7.15 14.93 10.07
N GLY A 208 6.83 14.12 9.07
CA GLY A 208 6.01 14.51 7.93
C GLY A 208 5.96 13.43 6.87
N GLU A 209 5.06 13.61 5.92
CA GLU A 209 5.02 12.82 4.69
C GLU A 209 5.86 13.48 3.60
N VAL A 210 6.40 12.67 2.70
CA VAL A 210 7.15 13.20 1.56
C VAL A 210 6.14 13.61 0.50
N GLY A 211 6.01 14.93 0.29
CA GLY A 211 5.14 15.48 -0.75
C GLY A 211 5.54 14.97 -2.13
N GLY A 212 4.55 14.55 -2.93
CA GLY A 212 4.74 13.90 -4.22
C GLY A 212 5.48 14.75 -5.27
N ARG A 213 5.73 14.15 -6.43
CA ARG A 213 6.38 14.85 -7.56
C ARG A 213 5.51 16.02 -8.01
N CYS A 214 6.11 17.21 -8.14
CA CYS A 214 5.55 18.25 -8.99
C CYS A 214 5.81 17.82 -10.43
N SER A 215 4.80 17.27 -11.11
CA SER A 215 4.83 17.00 -12.55
C SER A 215 4.33 18.19 -13.34
#